data_AF-A0A1V5IWR0-F1
#
_entry.id   AF-A0A1V5IWR0-F1
#
_cell.length_a   1.000
_cell.length_b   1.000
_cell.length_c   1.000
_cell.angle_alpha   90.00
_cell.angle_beta   90.00
_cell.angle_gamma   90.00
#
_symmetry.space_group_name_H-M   'P 1'
#
loop_
_entity.id
_entity.type
_entity.pdbx_description
1 polymer ?
#
loop_
_entity_poly.entity_id
_entity_poly.type
_entity_poly.pdbx_seq_one_letter_code
_entity_poly.pdbx_strand_id
1 'polypeptide(L)'
;MPGLGLVAITEYSMQKLAPAEVDEITLRAWRERDGVSYYPVNEKYSSQYYAQPGNAMTISLSKEQPGYVETLQIIDENNAVSPMQIPGMGGRDLEDLAFYMQDGTEYMKAGNVVCISEKNMDILPTGQSGTYTIGPDGYAIWHRITGVGDNKTIIVNVPRQGSFAVYENGKCIEFSWITGHSEARLPAEGMIVFAGAAGAVFEVSFETAE
;
A
#
# COMPACT_ATOMS: atom_id res chain seq x y z
N MET A 1 6.01 18.83 35.00
CA MET A 1 4.94 19.80 35.33
C MET A 1 4.19 19.31 36.57
N PRO A 2 4.17 20.06 37.69
CA PRO A 2 3.24 19.79 38.79
C PRO A 2 1.80 20.08 38.30
N GLY A 3 0.84 19.18 38.57
CA GLY A 3 -0.58 19.38 38.20
C GLY A 3 -1.18 18.38 37.19
N LEU A 4 -0.44 17.35 36.75
CA LEU A 4 -1.05 16.23 36.03
C LEU A 4 -1.69 15.28 37.05
N GLY A 5 -3.02 15.22 37.04
CA GLY A 5 -3.79 14.26 37.82
C GLY A 5 -3.58 12.83 37.33
N LEU A 6 -3.75 11.85 38.22
CA LEU A 6 -3.80 10.44 37.84
C LEU A 6 -5.19 10.13 37.27
N VAL A 7 -5.23 9.45 36.13
CA VAL A 7 -6.47 8.88 35.57
C VAL A 7 -6.34 7.37 35.63
N ALA A 8 -7.31 6.70 36.26
CA ALA A 8 -7.43 5.25 36.19
C ALA A 8 -8.23 4.90 34.92
N ILE A 9 -7.68 4.03 34.08
CA ILE A 9 -8.33 3.52 32.87
C ILE A 9 -8.69 2.05 33.12
N THR A 10 -9.93 1.68 32.81
CA THR A 10 -10.35 0.28 32.72
C THR A 10 -10.82 0.06 31.29
N GLU A 11 -10.18 -0.84 30.57
CA GLU A 11 -10.45 -1.11 29.17
C GLU A 11 -10.48 -2.60 28.87
N TYR A 12 -11.15 -2.95 27.78
CA TYR A 12 -11.11 -4.29 27.21
C TYR A 12 -10.01 -4.30 26.15
N SER A 13 -9.02 -5.18 26.30
CA SER A 13 -7.86 -5.21 25.40
C SER A 13 -7.97 -6.26 24.30
N MET A 14 -8.70 -7.35 24.52
CA MET A 14 -8.79 -8.47 23.58
C MET A 14 -10.15 -9.16 23.64
N GLN A 15 -10.59 -9.69 22.51
CA GLN A 15 -11.76 -10.56 22.39
C GLN A 15 -11.34 -11.87 21.73
N LYS A 16 -11.72 -13.00 22.33
CA LYS A 16 -11.59 -14.30 21.68
C LYS A 16 -12.73 -14.48 20.68
N LEU A 17 -12.40 -14.68 19.41
CA LEU A 17 -13.37 -14.96 18.37
C LEU A 17 -13.68 -16.46 18.28
N ALA A 18 -14.89 -16.79 17.84
CA ALA A 18 -15.26 -18.18 17.56
C ALA A 18 -14.58 -18.66 16.27
N PRO A 19 -14.33 -19.97 16.09
CA PRO A 19 -13.91 -20.50 14.81
C PRO A 19 -14.90 -20.10 13.70
N ALA A 20 -14.38 -19.80 12.52
CA ALA A 20 -15.18 -19.51 11.33
C ALA A 20 -14.91 -20.61 10.29
N GLU A 21 -15.97 -21.28 9.85
CA GLU A 21 -15.90 -22.23 8.75
C GLU A 21 -16.10 -21.47 7.44
N VAL A 22 -15.30 -21.81 6.43
CA VAL A 22 -15.33 -21.20 5.10
C VAL A 22 -15.21 -22.34 4.09
N ASP A 23 -16.03 -22.30 3.05
CA ASP A 23 -16.02 -23.34 2.02
C ASP A 23 -14.74 -23.29 1.17
N GLU A 24 -14.43 -24.40 0.50
CA GLU A 24 -13.18 -24.55 -0.24
C GLU A 24 -13.09 -23.65 -1.49
N ILE A 25 -14.21 -23.23 -2.07
CA ILE A 25 -14.21 -22.28 -3.21
C ILE A 25 -13.75 -20.92 -2.71
N THR A 26 -14.34 -20.47 -1.60
CA THR A 26 -13.93 -19.23 -0.93
C THR A 26 -12.47 -19.28 -0.49
N LEU A 27 -12.04 -20.33 0.22
CA LEU A 27 -10.65 -20.46 0.64
C LEU A 27 -9.66 -20.44 -0.53
N ARG A 28 -10.01 -21.03 -1.68
CA ARG A 28 -9.13 -21.02 -2.86
C ARG A 28 -8.89 -19.59 -3.37
N ALA A 29 -9.93 -18.76 -3.45
CA ALA A 29 -9.81 -17.37 -3.87
C ALA A 29 -8.87 -16.58 -2.94
N TRP A 30 -8.98 -16.80 -1.63
CA TRP A 30 -8.11 -16.18 -0.65
C TRP A 30 -6.67 -16.69 -0.72
N ARG A 31 -6.45 -18.00 -0.95
CA ARG A 31 -5.10 -18.57 -1.11
C ARG A 31 -4.36 -17.99 -2.31
N GLU A 32 -5.05 -17.56 -3.35
CA GLU A 32 -4.41 -16.87 -4.47
C GLU A 32 -3.85 -15.50 -4.05
N ARG A 33 -4.38 -14.88 -3.00
CA ARG A 33 -3.94 -13.60 -2.45
C ARG A 33 -2.92 -13.74 -1.32
N ASP A 34 -2.73 -14.94 -0.77
CA ASP A 34 -1.78 -15.19 0.31
C ASP A 34 -0.35 -14.79 -0.10
N GLY A 35 0.28 -13.92 0.69
CA GLY A 35 1.59 -13.33 0.43
C GLY A 35 1.61 -12.20 -0.60
N VAL A 36 0.47 -11.82 -1.18
CA VAL A 36 0.38 -10.72 -2.15
C VAL A 36 0.30 -9.38 -1.41
N SER A 37 1.11 -8.43 -1.85
CA SER A 37 1.09 -7.06 -1.33
C SER A 37 0.16 -6.16 -2.15
N TYR A 38 -0.55 -5.28 -1.46
CA TYR A 38 -1.45 -4.28 -2.04
C TYR A 38 -0.98 -2.89 -1.63
N TYR A 39 -0.81 -1.98 -2.60
CA TYR A 39 -0.21 -0.66 -2.38
C TYR A 39 -1.21 0.48 -2.59
N PRO A 40 -1.22 1.51 -1.74
CA PRO A 40 -2.23 2.58 -1.77
C PRO A 40 -2.12 3.42 -3.05
N VAL A 41 -3.26 3.69 -3.69
CA VAL A 41 -3.32 4.50 -4.92
C VAL A 41 -4.11 5.79 -4.76
N ASN A 42 -4.99 5.90 -3.76
CA ASN A 42 -5.84 7.08 -3.57
C ASN A 42 -5.32 8.06 -2.49
N GLU A 43 -4.06 7.89 -2.08
CA GLU A 43 -3.39 8.84 -1.19
C GLU A 43 -3.11 10.17 -1.90
N LYS A 44 -3.22 11.27 -1.16
CA LYS A 44 -2.81 12.58 -1.68
C LYS A 44 -1.29 12.56 -1.89
N TYR A 45 -0.79 13.16 -2.97
CA TYR A 45 0.65 13.27 -3.25
C TYR A 45 1.50 13.88 -2.11
N SER A 46 0.89 14.64 -1.20
CA SER A 46 1.55 15.21 -0.01
C SER A 46 1.39 14.36 1.26
N SER A 47 0.85 13.14 1.15
CA SER A 47 0.53 12.30 2.29
C SER A 47 1.80 11.79 2.95
N GLN A 48 1.86 11.91 4.28
CA GLN A 48 2.95 11.31 5.05
C GLN A 48 2.95 9.78 4.98
N TYR A 49 1.84 9.17 4.53
CA TYR A 49 1.74 7.72 4.38
C TYR A 49 2.83 7.16 3.45
N TYR A 50 3.22 7.92 2.42
CA TYR A 50 4.33 7.56 1.54
C TYR A 50 5.68 7.51 2.27
N ALA A 51 5.87 8.25 3.36
CA ALA A 51 7.11 8.22 4.14
C ALA A 51 7.12 7.11 5.22
N GLN A 52 5.98 6.47 5.49
CA GLN A 52 5.88 5.45 6.52
C GLN A 52 6.46 4.11 6.02
N PRO A 53 7.19 3.37 6.86
CA PRO A 53 7.58 2.01 6.54
C PRO A 53 6.35 1.10 6.49
N GLY A 54 6.34 0.13 5.58
CA GLY A 54 5.23 -0.85 5.50
C GLY A 54 3.92 -0.26 4.96
N ASN A 55 4.01 0.66 4.00
CA ASN A 55 2.83 1.24 3.33
C ASN A 55 2.10 0.25 2.41
N ALA A 56 2.64 -0.96 2.20
CA ALA A 56 1.97 -2.04 1.50
C ALA A 56 1.25 -2.94 2.51
N MET A 57 0.04 -3.38 2.16
CA MET A 57 -0.73 -4.34 2.93
C MET A 57 -0.53 -5.72 2.32
N THR A 58 0.19 -6.61 3.02
CA THR A 58 0.38 -7.99 2.58
C THR A 58 -0.70 -8.88 3.18
N ILE A 59 -1.42 -9.60 2.33
CA ILE A 59 -2.42 -10.58 2.78
C ILE A 59 -1.70 -11.80 3.35
N SER A 60 -2.08 -12.20 4.56
CA SER A 60 -1.49 -13.33 5.28
C SER A 60 -2.60 -14.21 5.84
N LEU A 61 -2.77 -15.39 5.26
CA LEU A 61 -3.76 -16.35 5.73
C LEU A 61 -3.25 -17.18 6.89
N SER A 62 -4.10 -17.33 7.91
CA SER A 62 -3.79 -18.22 9.02
C SER A 62 -3.95 -19.68 8.60
N LYS A 63 -2.87 -20.46 8.75
CA LYS A 63 -2.91 -21.93 8.56
C LYS A 63 -3.72 -22.62 9.65
N GLU A 64 -3.81 -22.01 10.82
CA GLU A 64 -4.47 -22.55 12.01
C GLU A 64 -5.95 -22.14 12.05
N GLN A 65 -6.28 -20.99 11.47
CA GLN A 65 -7.62 -20.40 11.46
C GLN A 65 -7.99 -19.96 10.03
N PRO A 66 -8.25 -20.90 9.10
CA PRO A 66 -8.42 -20.60 7.68
C PRO A 66 -9.64 -19.73 7.37
N GLY A 67 -10.62 -19.63 8.29
CA GLY A 67 -11.75 -18.71 8.15
C GLY A 67 -11.44 -17.26 8.47
N TYR A 68 -10.18 -16.93 8.74
CA TYR A 68 -9.72 -15.59 9.08
C TYR A 68 -8.50 -15.17 8.25
N VAL A 69 -8.48 -13.89 7.90
CA VAL A 69 -7.29 -13.16 7.46
C VAL A 69 -7.00 -12.09 8.51
N GLU A 70 -5.82 -12.15 9.13
CA GLU A 70 -5.51 -11.34 10.32
C GLU A 70 -6.62 -11.43 11.39
N THR A 71 -7.29 -10.31 11.71
CA THR A 71 -8.40 -10.25 12.68
C THR A 71 -9.79 -10.28 12.01
N LEU A 72 -9.85 -10.40 10.69
CA LEU A 72 -11.06 -10.29 9.89
C LEU A 72 -11.58 -11.67 9.53
N GLN A 73 -12.88 -11.86 9.76
CA GLN A 73 -13.59 -13.07 9.38
C GLN A 73 -13.87 -13.02 7.87
N ILE A 74 -13.45 -14.05 7.14
CA ILE A 74 -13.77 -14.22 5.73
C ILE A 74 -15.26 -14.57 5.61
N ILE A 75 -16.00 -13.82 4.81
CA ILE A 75 -17.45 -14.01 4.62
C ILE A 75 -17.83 -14.45 3.20
N ASP A 76 -16.98 -14.16 2.21
CA ASP A 76 -17.10 -14.65 0.83
C ASP A 76 -15.75 -14.56 0.09
N GLU A 77 -15.71 -14.85 -1.22
CA GLU A 77 -14.51 -14.88 -2.05
C GLU A 77 -13.73 -13.57 -2.11
N ASN A 78 -14.37 -12.43 -1.79
CA ASN A 78 -13.83 -11.09 -1.96
C ASN A 78 -13.97 -10.21 -0.72
N ASN A 79 -14.63 -10.65 0.34
CA ASN A 79 -14.89 -9.84 1.52
C ASN A 79 -14.46 -10.54 2.81
N ALA A 80 -13.74 -9.80 3.65
CA ALA A 80 -13.49 -10.15 5.04
C ALA A 80 -13.85 -8.96 5.94
N VAL A 81 -14.57 -9.24 7.02
CA VAL A 81 -15.14 -8.20 7.88
C VAL A 81 -14.68 -8.39 9.31
N SER A 82 -14.60 -7.30 10.07
CA SER A 82 -14.25 -7.39 11.49
C SER A 82 -15.47 -7.80 12.33
N PRO A 83 -15.45 -8.99 12.98
CA PRO A 83 -16.50 -9.35 13.94
C PRO A 83 -16.24 -8.77 15.34
N MET A 84 -15.17 -7.99 15.52
CA MET A 84 -14.73 -7.51 16.83
C MET A 84 -15.71 -6.48 17.41
N GLN A 85 -15.96 -6.60 18.71
CA GLN A 85 -16.88 -5.78 19.49
C GLN A 85 -16.20 -5.36 20.80
N ILE A 86 -15.07 -4.65 20.69
CA ILE A 86 -14.34 -4.11 21.83
C ILE A 86 -14.73 -2.64 21.99
N PRO A 87 -15.32 -2.22 23.13
CA PRO A 87 -15.70 -0.84 23.33
C PRO A 87 -14.48 0.08 23.49
N GLY A 88 -14.66 1.36 23.18
CA GLY A 88 -13.60 2.36 23.31
C GLY A 88 -12.55 2.23 22.20
N MET A 89 -11.28 2.32 22.57
CA MET A 89 -10.19 2.36 21.59
C MET A 89 -9.99 1.03 20.85
N GLY A 90 -10.25 -0.10 21.51
CA GLY A 90 -9.96 -1.43 20.96
C GLY A 90 -10.87 -1.88 19.81
N GLY A 91 -11.95 -1.16 19.51
CA GLY A 91 -12.84 -1.41 18.37
C GLY A 91 -13.14 -0.16 17.54
N ARG A 92 -12.37 0.92 17.73
CA ARG A 92 -12.60 2.20 17.04
C ARG A 92 -12.18 2.16 15.58
N ASP A 93 -11.05 1.52 15.29
CA ASP A 93 -10.39 1.51 13.98
C ASP A 93 -10.45 0.11 13.37
N LEU A 94 -11.66 -0.44 13.24
CA LEU A 94 -11.88 -1.68 12.53
C LEU A 94 -12.04 -1.39 11.04
N GLU A 95 -11.29 -2.10 10.21
CA GLU A 95 -11.36 -1.95 8.76
C GLU A 95 -11.68 -3.30 8.12
N ASP A 96 -12.73 -3.33 7.31
CA ASP A 96 -13.06 -4.47 6.48
C ASP A 96 -12.19 -4.47 5.21
N LEU A 97 -12.02 -5.64 4.61
CA LEU A 97 -11.36 -5.82 3.31
C LEU A 97 -12.40 -6.20 2.25
N ALA A 98 -12.33 -5.51 1.11
CA ALA A 98 -13.12 -5.83 -0.07
C ALA A 98 -12.26 -5.82 -1.33
N PHE A 99 -12.21 -6.94 -2.04
CA PHE A 99 -11.47 -7.11 -3.29
C PHE A 99 -12.39 -6.96 -4.50
N TYR A 100 -11.89 -6.35 -5.58
CA TYR A 100 -12.66 -6.17 -6.80
C TYR A 100 -11.74 -6.03 -8.02
N MET A 101 -12.28 -6.37 -9.18
CA MET A 101 -11.61 -6.19 -10.47
C MET A 101 -12.12 -4.92 -11.15
N GLN A 102 -11.20 -4.12 -11.68
CA GLN A 102 -11.50 -2.98 -12.54
C GLN A 102 -10.55 -3.04 -13.74
N ASP A 103 -11.11 -3.14 -14.95
CA ASP A 103 -10.36 -3.17 -16.22
C ASP A 103 -9.23 -4.22 -16.28
N GLY A 104 -9.43 -5.37 -15.61
CA GLY A 104 -8.43 -6.45 -15.55
C GLY A 104 -7.37 -6.29 -14.44
N THR A 105 -7.44 -5.22 -13.66
CA THR A 105 -6.60 -4.96 -12.49
C THR A 105 -7.35 -5.31 -11.22
N GLU A 106 -6.71 -6.03 -10.30
CA GLU A 106 -7.28 -6.29 -8.98
C GLU A 106 -6.94 -5.15 -8.02
N TYR A 107 -7.96 -4.67 -7.33
CA TYR A 107 -7.87 -3.69 -6.26
C TYR A 107 -8.44 -4.26 -4.96
N MET A 108 -7.95 -3.72 -3.86
CA MET A 108 -8.43 -3.97 -2.51
C MET A 108 -8.87 -2.64 -1.89
N LYS A 109 -10.01 -2.63 -1.22
CA LYS A 109 -10.43 -1.56 -0.31
C LYS A 109 -10.20 -2.02 1.13
N ALA A 110 -9.50 -1.20 1.89
CA ALA A 110 -9.37 -1.30 3.34
C ALA A 110 -9.90 0.01 3.93
N GLY A 111 -11.14 -0.04 4.45
CA GLY A 111 -11.87 1.18 4.82
C GLY A 111 -11.97 2.17 3.64
N ASN A 112 -11.31 3.33 3.77
CA ASN A 112 -11.29 4.37 2.72
C ASN A 112 -10.03 4.32 1.82
N VAL A 113 -9.08 3.42 2.10
CA VAL A 113 -7.87 3.26 1.31
C VAL A 113 -8.16 2.31 0.15
N VAL A 114 -7.80 2.72 -1.05
CA VAL A 114 -7.82 1.85 -2.24
C VAL A 114 -6.38 1.46 -2.54
N CYS A 115 -6.14 0.17 -2.69
CA CYS A 115 -4.84 -0.40 -2.97
C CYS A 115 -4.86 -1.23 -4.26
N ILE A 116 -3.80 -1.13 -5.07
CA ILE A 116 -3.59 -1.97 -6.26
C ILE A 116 -2.77 -3.21 -5.88
N SER A 117 -3.10 -4.36 -6.46
CA SER A 117 -2.32 -5.60 -6.31
C SER A 117 -0.93 -5.48 -6.95
N GLU A 118 0.11 -5.92 -6.25
CA GLU A 118 1.48 -5.97 -6.77
C GLU A 118 1.59 -6.80 -8.06
N LYS A 119 0.73 -7.81 -8.22
CA LYS A 119 0.68 -8.66 -9.42
C LYS A 119 0.35 -7.88 -10.69
N ASN A 120 -0.31 -6.74 -10.56
CA ASN A 120 -0.73 -5.89 -11.66
C ASN A 120 0.23 -4.73 -11.91
N MET A 121 1.38 -4.67 -11.25
CA MET A 121 2.36 -3.60 -11.42
C MET A 121 3.44 -3.94 -12.44
N ASP A 122 3.67 -3.01 -13.36
CA ASP A 122 4.75 -3.12 -14.34
C ASP A 122 6.13 -2.82 -13.74
N ILE A 123 7.16 -3.40 -14.33
CA ILE A 123 8.56 -3.07 -14.02
C ILE A 123 8.90 -1.70 -14.62
N LEU A 124 9.58 -0.85 -13.85
CA LEU A 124 10.04 0.46 -14.30
C LEU A 124 11.06 0.30 -15.46
N PRO A 125 10.78 0.82 -16.67
CA PRO A 125 11.66 0.69 -17.83
C PRO A 125 12.86 1.64 -17.74
N THR A 126 13.89 1.26 -16.97
CA THR A 126 15.06 2.13 -16.71
C THR A 126 16.00 2.34 -17.90
N GLY A 127 15.72 1.74 -19.06
CA GLY A 127 16.55 1.83 -20.27
C GLY A 127 16.24 3.02 -21.18
N GLN A 128 15.13 3.72 -20.95
CA GLN A 128 14.70 4.86 -21.76
C GLN A 128 13.92 5.86 -20.91
N SER A 129 13.91 7.12 -21.34
CA SER A 129 13.02 8.12 -20.76
C SER A 129 11.55 7.77 -21.03
N GLY A 130 10.66 8.26 -20.18
CA GLY A 130 9.24 7.99 -20.27
C GLY A 130 8.39 9.10 -19.67
N THR A 131 7.08 8.96 -19.84
CA THR A 131 6.08 9.88 -19.30
C THR A 131 4.99 9.09 -18.59
N TYR A 132 4.71 9.45 -17.34
CA TYR A 132 3.66 8.83 -16.53
C TYR A 132 2.58 9.87 -16.25
N THR A 133 1.36 9.60 -16.68
CA THR A 133 0.22 10.52 -16.52
C THR A 133 -0.79 9.92 -15.56
N ILE A 134 -1.08 10.60 -14.46
CA ILE A 134 -2.10 10.18 -13.50
C ILE A 134 -3.46 10.14 -14.19
N GLY A 135 -4.15 9.01 -14.06
CA GLY A 135 -5.46 8.77 -14.67
C GLY A 135 -6.55 9.73 -14.17
N PRO A 136 -7.73 9.71 -14.80
CA PRO A 136 -8.88 10.53 -14.38
C PRO A 136 -9.41 10.17 -12.99
N ASP A 137 -9.13 8.96 -12.50
CA ASP A 137 -9.44 8.51 -11.13
C ASP A 137 -8.53 9.14 -10.06
N GLY A 138 -7.41 9.74 -10.47
CA GLY A 138 -6.42 10.32 -9.55
C GLY A 138 -5.55 9.27 -8.86
N TYR A 139 -5.54 8.02 -9.35
CA TYR A 139 -4.77 6.95 -8.73
C TYR A 139 -3.27 7.08 -9.02
N ALA A 140 -2.48 6.96 -7.96
CA ALA A 140 -1.03 6.92 -8.03
C ALA A 140 -0.55 5.72 -8.86
N ILE A 141 0.54 5.91 -9.59
CA ILE A 141 1.13 4.89 -10.46
C ILE A 141 2.30 4.25 -9.73
N TRP A 142 2.21 2.95 -9.50
CA TRP A 142 3.28 2.16 -8.90
C TRP A 142 4.04 1.36 -9.95
N HIS A 143 5.36 1.31 -9.80
CA HIS A 143 6.22 0.42 -10.57
C HIS A 143 7.15 -0.38 -9.66
N ARG A 144 7.42 -1.60 -10.09
CA ARG A 144 8.45 -2.46 -9.49
C ARG A 144 9.82 -2.07 -10.04
N ILE A 145 10.81 -2.05 -9.17
CA ILE A 145 12.22 -1.87 -9.53
C ILE A 145 12.88 -3.23 -9.37
N THR A 146 13.49 -3.74 -10.44
CA THR A 146 14.15 -5.05 -10.45
C THR A 146 15.44 -5.01 -11.26
N GLY A 147 16.50 -5.65 -10.76
CA GLY A 147 17.76 -5.82 -11.46
C GLY A 147 18.47 -4.50 -11.83
N VAL A 148 18.23 -3.43 -11.07
CA VAL A 148 18.89 -2.14 -11.30
C VAL A 148 20.27 -2.14 -10.63
N GLY A 149 21.27 -1.57 -11.29
CA GLY A 149 22.58 -1.37 -10.67
C GLY A 149 22.54 -0.25 -9.63
N ASP A 150 23.34 -0.38 -8.59
CA ASP A 150 23.49 0.61 -7.51
C ASP A 150 23.92 2.02 -7.99
N ASN A 151 24.28 2.17 -9.26
CA ASN A 151 24.76 3.40 -9.88
C ASN A 151 23.70 4.12 -10.74
N LYS A 152 22.44 3.68 -10.72
CA LYS A 152 21.38 4.31 -11.51
C LYS A 152 20.58 5.33 -10.70
N THR A 153 20.46 6.52 -11.26
CA THR A 153 19.64 7.62 -10.72
C THR A 153 18.46 7.85 -11.63
N ILE A 154 17.27 7.95 -11.05
CA ILE A 154 16.08 8.46 -11.73
C ILE A 154 16.02 9.98 -11.57
N ILE A 155 15.72 10.68 -12.65
CA ILE A 155 15.44 12.12 -12.66
C ILE A 155 13.98 12.29 -13.08
N VAL A 156 13.23 13.09 -12.32
CA VAL A 156 11.79 13.27 -12.44
C VAL A 156 11.47 14.76 -12.53
N ASN A 157 10.88 15.17 -13.65
CA ASN A 157 10.20 16.45 -13.74
C ASN A 157 8.86 16.35 -13.01
N VAL A 158 8.85 16.72 -11.72
CA VAL A 158 7.68 16.59 -10.85
C VAL A 158 6.69 17.73 -11.12
N PRO A 159 5.42 17.43 -11.45
CA PRO A 159 4.40 18.45 -11.64
C PRO A 159 4.07 19.16 -10.32
N ARG A 160 3.55 20.39 -10.39
CA ARG A 160 3.26 21.23 -9.20
C ARG A 160 2.37 20.56 -8.15
N GLN A 161 1.45 19.69 -8.57
CA GLN A 161 0.56 18.92 -7.71
C GLN A 161 0.91 17.43 -7.78
N GLY A 162 2.19 17.12 -7.61
CA GLY A 162 2.68 15.75 -7.61
C GLY A 162 3.92 15.58 -6.74
N SER A 163 4.25 14.32 -6.53
CA SER A 163 5.44 13.84 -5.84
C SER A 163 5.78 12.43 -6.33
N PHE A 164 6.98 11.99 -6.02
CA PHE A 164 7.35 10.59 -6.16
C PHE A 164 8.05 10.09 -4.90
N ALA A 165 7.96 8.79 -4.64
CA ALA A 165 8.69 8.14 -3.56
C ALA A 165 9.35 6.85 -4.04
N VAL A 166 10.54 6.55 -3.52
CA VAL A 166 11.32 5.35 -3.83
C VAL A 166 11.48 4.53 -2.56
N TYR A 167 11.33 3.22 -2.70
CA TYR A 167 11.37 2.26 -1.60
C TYR A 167 12.39 1.16 -1.85
N GLU A 168 13.16 0.83 -0.82
CA GLU A 168 14.05 -0.33 -0.78
C GLU A 168 13.66 -1.20 0.42
N ASN A 169 13.39 -2.49 0.18
CA ASN A 169 12.96 -3.42 1.25
C ASN A 169 11.78 -2.89 2.10
N GLY A 170 10.79 -2.24 1.45
CA GLY A 170 9.62 -1.67 2.11
C GLY A 170 9.87 -0.39 2.93
N LYS A 171 11.09 0.17 2.88
CA LYS A 171 11.45 1.43 3.53
C LYS A 171 11.54 2.54 2.49
N CYS A 172 10.91 3.68 2.77
CA CYS A 172 11.05 4.87 1.97
C CYS A 172 12.49 5.40 2.07
N ILE A 173 13.20 5.46 0.94
CA ILE A 173 14.57 6.00 0.85
C ILE A 173 14.60 7.41 0.23
N GLU A 174 13.57 7.77 -0.51
CA GLU A 174 13.38 9.12 -1.08
C GLU A 174 11.88 9.42 -1.16
N PHE A 175 11.50 10.64 -0.78
CA PHE A 175 10.15 11.16 -0.97
C PHE A 175 10.23 12.64 -1.31
N SER A 176 9.99 12.95 -2.59
CA SER A 176 10.26 14.25 -3.19
C SER A 176 9.48 15.39 -2.54
N TRP A 177 8.33 15.10 -1.92
CA TRP A 177 7.54 16.11 -1.20
C TRP A 177 8.24 16.61 0.07
N ILE A 178 9.01 15.75 0.75
CA ILE A 178 9.75 16.11 1.96
C ILE A 178 11.11 16.71 1.60
N THR A 179 11.82 16.11 0.64
CA THR A 179 13.19 16.50 0.30
C THR A 179 13.25 17.69 -0.66
N GLY A 180 12.20 17.88 -1.47
CA GLY A 180 12.21 18.83 -2.59
C GLY A 180 13.09 18.38 -3.76
N HIS A 181 13.61 17.15 -3.74
CA HIS A 181 14.47 16.62 -4.79
C HIS A 181 13.67 16.29 -6.06
N SER A 182 14.33 16.42 -7.20
CA SER A 182 13.83 15.99 -8.52
C SER A 182 14.56 14.75 -9.03
N GLU A 183 15.39 14.13 -8.19
CA GLU A 183 16.18 12.96 -8.54
C GLU A 183 16.30 12.03 -7.33
N ALA A 184 16.55 10.74 -7.60
CA ALA A 184 16.75 9.73 -6.58
C ALA A 184 17.62 8.59 -7.08
N ARG A 185 18.43 8.00 -6.20
CA ARG A 185 19.10 6.73 -6.50
C ARG A 185 18.06 5.61 -6.50
N LEU A 186 18.12 4.74 -7.51
CA LEU A 186 17.30 3.54 -7.55
C LEU A 186 18.00 2.40 -6.79
N PRO A 187 17.29 1.66 -5.93
CA PRO A 187 17.80 0.43 -5.34
C PRO A 187 17.83 -0.69 -6.39
N ALA A 188 18.56 -1.77 -6.10
CA ALA A 188 18.59 -2.92 -7.01
C ALA A 188 17.22 -3.59 -7.18
N GLU A 189 16.51 -3.73 -6.06
CA GLU A 189 15.14 -4.22 -5.98
C GLU A 189 14.33 -3.27 -5.10
N GLY A 190 13.11 -2.95 -5.50
CA GLY A 190 12.31 -1.98 -4.77
C GLY A 190 11.03 -1.56 -5.48
N MET A 191 10.48 -0.43 -5.04
CA MET A 191 9.27 0.15 -5.62
C MET A 191 9.47 1.64 -5.86
N ILE A 192 8.77 2.18 -6.85
CA ILE A 192 8.57 3.62 -7.00
C ILE A 192 7.10 3.91 -7.19
N VAL A 193 6.64 5.03 -6.62
CA VAL A 193 5.29 5.56 -6.85
C VAL A 193 5.36 6.98 -7.38
N PHE A 194 4.54 7.28 -8.37
CA PHE A 194 4.24 8.64 -8.82
C PHE A 194 2.81 8.98 -8.36
N ALA A 195 2.68 10.01 -7.52
CA ALA A 195 1.40 10.41 -6.95
C ALA A 195 1.12 11.86 -7.32
N GLY A 196 -0.06 12.16 -7.85
CA GLY A 196 -0.42 13.52 -8.26
C GLY A 196 -1.91 13.71 -8.45
N ALA A 197 -2.32 14.94 -8.75
CA ALA A 197 -3.70 15.20 -9.17
C ALA A 197 -4.02 14.48 -10.49
N ALA A 198 -5.29 14.19 -10.76
CA ALA A 198 -5.72 13.63 -12.04
C ALA A 198 -5.20 14.48 -13.22
N GLY A 199 -4.60 13.83 -14.22
CA GLY A 199 -3.95 14.49 -15.35
C GLY A 199 -2.57 15.08 -15.06
N ALA A 200 -2.01 14.93 -13.86
CA ALA A 200 -0.63 15.30 -13.58
C ALA A 200 0.33 14.42 -14.41
N VAL A 201 1.32 15.06 -15.03
CA VAL A 201 2.27 14.41 -15.93
C VAL A 201 3.67 14.46 -15.30
N PHE A 202 4.31 13.30 -15.19
CA PHE A 202 5.68 13.12 -14.75
C PHE A 202 6.53 12.75 -15.94
N GLU A 203 7.57 13.53 -16.23
CA GLU A 203 8.58 13.18 -17.22
C GLU A 203 9.78 12.60 -16.50
N VAL A 204 10.24 11.44 -16.95
CA VAL A 204 11.27 10.65 -16.27
C VAL A 204 12.41 10.33 -17.21
N SER A 205 13.63 10.52 -16.74
CA SER A 205 14.86 10.09 -17.39
C SER A 205 15.78 9.37 -16.41
N PHE A 206 16.83 8.75 -16.92
CA PHE A 206 17.76 7.96 -16.11
C PHE A 206 19.20 8.32 -16.43
N GLU A 207 20.03 8.39 -15.40
CA GLU A 207 21.47 8.55 -15.51
C GLU A 207 22.17 7.36 -14.87
N THR A 208 23.33 6.99 -15.40
CA THR A 208 24.18 5.93 -14.86
C THR A 208 25.52 6.56 -14.53
N ALA A 209 25.92 6.54 -13.27
CA ALA A 209 27.24 7.00 -12.88
C ALA A 209 28.31 6.05 -13.46
N GLU A 210 29.33 6.63 -14.09
CA GLU A 210 30.53 5.93 -14.61
C GLU A 210 31.38 5.32 -13.48
#